data_AF-A0A7C6NI38-F1
#
_entry.id   AF-A0A7C6NI38-F1
#
_cell.length_a   1.000
_cell.length_b   1.000
_cell.length_c   1.000
_cell.angle_alpha   90.00
_cell.angle_beta   90.00
_cell.angle_gamma   90.00
#
_symmetry.space_group_name_H-M   'P 1'
#
loop_
_entity.id
_entity.type
_entity.pdbx_description
1 polymer ?
#
loop_
_entity_poly.entity_id
_entity_poly.type
_entity_poly.pdbx_seq_one_letter_code
_entity_poly.pdbx_strand_id
1 'polypeptide(L)'
;MFLTIILKPQKIILALVLLCFFALLILNYHRSTSIPSHTTDMEFIVVVDPGHGSIDTGTSYGDILEKDINLAIAKYLYEELRKVNIIPIMTRIEDKLYENDRNKDLRQRPIIANNARADLFISIHANNFPSSKPAGSQIFYKMKSEKSEELAAFIQEELIKLREENRRVLKKGDYYVLNAIKCPGVLIEVGFLSNPEDRVLLTDPAYQQQIAVAIKDGIINYFQENFGKPKEEKEEISQPVNSTLASTDANRLYYLYYNGQTPGLIKNKMSFPVANFFKNEYSLLNFQEIMALSALEQLMKPPVGLYSPLPSGSTINFLKVENRQATIDLSFPAAYNFKGGAEGELYAIEAISRTILSIKGIEKLEILIDGKKGQSPGGHILLDSIIE
;
A
#
# COMPACT_ATOMS: atom_id res chain seq x y z
N MET A 1 17.47 -55.05 -39.23
CA MET A 1 17.46 -55.68 -37.89
C MET A 1 16.49 -54.88 -37.03
N PHE A 2 15.26 -55.37 -36.82
CA PHE A 2 14.27 -54.69 -35.99
C PHE A 2 14.43 -55.17 -34.54
N LEU A 3 14.68 -54.24 -33.62
CA LEU A 3 14.81 -54.54 -32.20
C LEU A 3 13.40 -54.61 -31.58
N THR A 4 12.89 -55.82 -31.37
CA THR A 4 11.60 -56.03 -30.71
C THR A 4 11.81 -56.01 -29.20
N ILE A 5 11.37 -54.93 -28.54
CA ILE A 5 11.43 -54.82 -27.07
C ILE A 5 10.11 -55.34 -26.49
N ILE A 6 10.16 -56.49 -25.82
CA ILE A 6 9.00 -57.05 -25.10
C ILE A 6 9.02 -56.50 -23.66
N LEU A 7 8.19 -55.50 -23.39
CA LEU A 7 8.02 -54.96 -22.04
C LEU A 7 7.01 -55.81 -21.26
N LYS A 8 7.41 -56.27 -20.05
CA LYS A 8 6.49 -56.97 -19.15
C LYS A 8 5.36 -56.02 -18.71
N PRO A 9 4.10 -56.50 -18.59
CA PRO A 9 2.94 -55.66 -18.28
C PRO A 9 3.11 -54.85 -16.97
N GLN A 10 3.81 -55.40 -15.98
CA GLN A 10 4.13 -54.71 -14.72
C GLN A 10 4.99 -53.45 -14.91
N LYS A 11 5.91 -53.43 -15.89
CA LYS A 11 6.75 -52.26 -16.18
C LYS A 11 5.96 -51.17 -16.91
N ILE A 12 4.98 -51.56 -17.72
CA ILE A 12 4.07 -50.63 -18.41
C ILE A 12 3.17 -49.93 -17.38
N ILE A 13 2.61 -50.69 -16.44
CA ILE A 13 1.78 -50.14 -15.36
C ILE A 13 2.58 -49.16 -14.50
N LEU A 14 3.82 -49.51 -14.10
CA LEU A 14 4.66 -48.61 -13.32
C LEU A 14 4.99 -47.31 -14.07
N ALA A 15 5.28 -47.39 -15.37
CA ALA A 15 5.55 -46.21 -16.19
C ALA A 15 4.31 -45.29 -16.30
N LEU A 16 3.12 -45.86 -16.44
CA LEU A 16 1.87 -45.09 -16.47
C LEU A 16 1.56 -44.42 -15.13
N VAL A 17 1.79 -45.10 -14.01
CA VAL A 17 1.61 -44.52 -12.67
C VAL A 17 2.57 -43.35 -12.45
N LEU A 18 3.84 -43.50 -12.84
CA LEU A 18 4.82 -42.41 -12.75
C LEU A 18 4.45 -41.24 -13.67
N LEU A 19 3.97 -41.51 -14.88
CA LEU A 19 3.51 -40.47 -15.80
C LEU A 19 2.32 -39.69 -15.22
N CYS A 20 1.33 -40.39 -14.66
CA CYS A 20 0.19 -39.76 -13.98
C CYS A 20 0.62 -38.95 -12.75
N PHE A 21 1.57 -39.45 -11.96
CA PHE A 21 2.11 -38.72 -10.81
C PHE A 21 2.83 -37.44 -11.24
N PHE A 22 3.65 -37.48 -12.29
CA PHE A 22 4.30 -36.30 -12.85
C PHE A 22 3.30 -35.32 -13.47
N ALA A 23 2.27 -35.81 -14.17
CA ALA A 23 1.20 -34.96 -14.68
C ALA A 23 0.44 -34.26 -13.55
N LEU A 24 0.16 -34.96 -12.44
CA LEU A 24 -0.46 -34.37 -11.25
C LEU A 24 0.45 -33.34 -10.57
N LEU A 25 1.77 -33.58 -10.51
CA LEU A 25 2.74 -32.59 -10.03
C LEU A 25 2.76 -31.34 -10.90
N ILE A 26 2.74 -31.49 -12.23
CA ILE A 26 2.70 -30.36 -13.17
C ILE A 26 1.38 -29.59 -13.06
N LEU A 27 0.25 -30.30 -12.93
CA LEU A 27 -1.06 -29.68 -12.73
C LEU A 27 -1.15 -28.94 -11.39
N ASN A 28 -0.60 -29.49 -10.31
CA ASN A 28 -0.51 -28.81 -9.02
C ASN A 28 0.45 -27.62 -9.05
N TYR A 29 1.59 -27.74 -9.75
CA TYR A 29 2.53 -26.64 -9.95
C TYR A 29 1.87 -25.49 -10.72
N HIS A 30 1.16 -25.78 -11.81
CA HIS A 30 0.42 -24.75 -12.56
C HIS A 30 -0.73 -24.13 -11.77
N ARG A 31 -1.45 -24.93 -10.97
CA ARG A 31 -2.51 -24.44 -10.07
C ARG A 31 -1.98 -23.55 -8.94
N SER A 32 -0.75 -23.77 -8.48
CA SER A 32 -0.06 -22.88 -7.52
C SER A 32 0.51 -21.61 -8.17
N THR A 33 0.68 -21.56 -9.50
CA THR A 33 1.19 -20.37 -10.21
C THR A 33 0.11 -19.50 -10.85
N SER A 34 -1.14 -19.95 -10.90
CA SER A 34 -2.27 -19.05 -11.20
C SER A 34 -2.63 -18.29 -9.93
N ILE A 35 -1.85 -17.25 -9.61
CA ILE A 35 -2.29 -16.20 -8.71
C ILE A 35 -3.56 -15.63 -9.36
N PRO A 36 -4.74 -15.68 -8.70
CA PRO A 36 -5.90 -14.99 -9.21
C PRO A 36 -5.52 -13.51 -9.32
N SER A 37 -5.57 -12.93 -10.51
CA SER A 37 -5.51 -11.49 -10.66
C SER A 37 -6.82 -10.92 -10.10
N HIS A 38 -6.87 -10.72 -8.78
CA HIS A 38 -7.87 -9.87 -8.16
C HIS A 38 -7.53 -8.42 -8.54
N THR A 39 -8.01 -8.01 -9.72
CA THR A 39 -8.02 -6.61 -10.13
C THR A 39 -9.05 -5.89 -9.25
N THR A 40 -8.59 -5.27 -8.17
CA THR A 40 -9.32 -4.17 -7.54
C THR A 40 -9.14 -2.93 -8.41
N ASP A 41 -10.25 -2.28 -8.79
CA ASP A 41 -10.33 -1.06 -9.62
C ASP A 41 -9.70 0.22 -9.01
N MET A 42 -8.72 0.10 -8.12
CA MET A 42 -7.96 1.23 -7.57
C MET A 42 -6.47 0.94 -7.65
N GLU A 43 -5.92 1.17 -8.83
CA GLU A 43 -4.48 1.18 -9.08
C GLU A 43 -3.88 2.49 -8.54
N PHE A 44 -3.13 2.44 -7.43
CA PHE A 44 -2.37 3.61 -6.97
C PHE A 44 -1.01 3.63 -7.65
N ILE A 45 -0.82 4.57 -8.57
CA ILE A 45 0.35 4.60 -9.46
C ILE A 45 1.37 5.63 -8.95
N VAL A 46 2.58 5.18 -8.67
CA VAL A 46 3.70 6.05 -8.28
C VAL A 46 4.77 6.00 -9.35
N VAL A 47 5.06 7.15 -9.96
CA VAL A 47 6.18 7.23 -10.90
C VAL A 47 7.45 7.57 -10.13
N VAL A 48 8.44 6.70 -10.26
CA VAL A 48 9.78 6.86 -9.68
C VAL A 48 10.72 7.33 -10.78
N ASP A 49 11.34 8.48 -10.57
CA ASP A 49 12.19 9.16 -11.54
C ASP A 49 13.65 9.22 -11.06
N PRO A 50 14.49 8.23 -11.39
CA PRO A 50 15.91 8.33 -11.09
C PRO A 50 16.55 9.41 -11.99
N GLY A 51 16.95 10.53 -11.40
CA GLY A 51 17.54 11.67 -12.12
C GLY A 51 18.76 11.28 -12.97
N HIS A 52 19.01 12.06 -14.02
CA HIS A 52 20.16 11.90 -14.92
C HIS A 52 20.17 10.56 -15.68
N GLY A 53 21.28 10.20 -16.34
CA GLY A 53 21.45 8.96 -17.10
C GLY A 53 22.36 9.12 -18.33
N SER A 54 23.00 8.03 -18.74
CA SER A 54 23.93 7.96 -19.89
C SER A 54 24.98 9.10 -19.82
N ILE A 55 24.99 9.98 -20.82
CA ILE A 55 25.92 11.12 -20.94
C ILE A 55 25.66 12.23 -19.91
N ASP A 56 24.45 12.30 -19.34
CA ASP A 56 24.18 13.17 -18.19
C ASP A 56 24.54 12.39 -16.92
N THR A 57 25.73 12.64 -16.37
CA THR A 57 26.18 11.97 -15.15
C THR A 57 25.55 12.53 -13.88
N GLY A 58 24.92 13.70 -13.96
CA GLY A 58 24.67 14.55 -12.80
C GLY A 58 25.98 15.03 -12.18
N THR A 59 25.96 15.30 -10.87
CA THR A 59 27.18 15.58 -10.12
C THR A 59 28.08 14.34 -9.99
N SER A 60 29.34 14.57 -9.63
CA SER A 60 30.33 13.50 -9.45
C SER A 60 31.37 13.85 -8.40
N TYR A 61 31.96 12.81 -7.81
CA TYR A 61 33.16 12.89 -6.99
C TYR A 61 34.10 11.73 -7.35
N GLY A 62 35.17 12.03 -8.09
CA GLY A 62 35.99 10.97 -8.70
C GLY A 62 35.14 10.12 -9.64
N ASP A 63 35.17 8.80 -9.47
CA ASP A 63 34.40 7.85 -10.27
C ASP A 63 32.96 7.62 -9.75
N ILE A 64 32.57 8.29 -8.66
CA ILE A 64 31.22 8.17 -8.10
C ILE A 64 30.31 9.15 -8.81
N LEU A 65 29.29 8.64 -9.49
CA LEU A 65 28.36 9.43 -10.30
C LEU A 65 26.97 9.46 -9.66
N GLU A 66 26.34 10.64 -9.65
CA GLU A 66 24.98 10.83 -9.15
C GLU A 66 23.98 9.89 -9.85
N LYS A 67 24.06 9.76 -11.18
CA LYS A 67 23.13 8.92 -11.95
C LYS A 67 23.07 7.47 -11.48
N ASP A 68 24.17 6.93 -10.93
CA ASP A 68 24.26 5.54 -10.48
C ASP A 68 23.62 5.37 -9.11
N ILE A 69 23.87 6.33 -8.20
CA ILE A 69 23.22 6.41 -6.88
C ILE A 69 21.71 6.55 -7.06
N ASN A 70 21.27 7.47 -7.92
CA ASN A 70 19.85 7.71 -8.19
C ASN A 70 19.16 6.44 -8.70
N LEU A 71 19.77 5.73 -9.66
CA LEU A 71 19.21 4.50 -10.22
C LEU A 71 19.15 3.38 -9.17
N ALA A 72 20.18 3.22 -8.35
CA ALA A 72 20.24 2.19 -7.33
C ALA A 72 19.12 2.37 -6.29
N ILE A 73 18.97 3.57 -5.73
CA ILE A 73 17.91 3.89 -4.76
C ILE A 73 16.54 3.72 -5.41
N ALA A 74 16.35 4.18 -6.65
CA ALA A 74 15.09 4.06 -7.37
C ALA A 74 14.67 2.60 -7.60
N LYS A 75 15.63 1.69 -7.87
CA LYS A 75 15.36 0.25 -7.99
C LYS A 75 14.93 -0.37 -6.67
N TYR A 76 15.56 0.01 -5.55
CA TYR A 76 15.08 -0.41 -4.23
C TYR A 76 13.67 0.12 -3.97
N LEU A 77 13.41 1.40 -4.25
CA LEU A 77 12.08 1.99 -4.05
C LEU A 77 11.02 1.29 -4.91
N TYR A 78 11.33 0.96 -6.17
CA TYR A 78 10.46 0.19 -7.04
C TYR A 78 10.04 -1.14 -6.40
N GLU A 79 10.99 -1.92 -5.87
CA GLU A 79 10.67 -3.18 -5.21
C GLU A 79 9.89 -2.97 -3.89
N GLU A 80 10.23 -1.94 -3.11
CA GLU A 80 9.55 -1.61 -1.86
C GLU A 80 8.08 -1.19 -2.08
N LEU A 81 7.78 -0.45 -3.15
CA LEU A 81 6.41 -0.03 -3.49
C LEU A 81 5.55 -1.23 -3.95
N ARG A 82 6.12 -2.16 -4.71
CA ARG A 82 5.41 -3.38 -5.15
C ARG A 82 4.96 -4.26 -3.99
N LYS A 83 5.73 -4.28 -2.90
CA LYS A 83 5.39 -5.05 -1.69
C LYS A 83 4.12 -4.55 -0.99
N VAL A 84 3.68 -3.32 -1.29
CA VAL A 84 2.53 -2.67 -0.64
C VAL A 84 1.41 -2.36 -1.62
N ASN A 85 1.30 -3.12 -2.71
CA ASN A 85 0.25 -2.98 -3.75
C ASN A 85 0.17 -1.57 -4.37
N ILE A 86 1.26 -0.81 -4.33
CA ILE A 86 1.44 0.38 -5.15
C ILE A 86 2.01 -0.09 -6.49
N ILE A 87 1.57 0.53 -7.59
CA ILE A 87 2.09 0.25 -8.93
C ILE A 87 3.19 1.25 -9.25
N PRO A 88 4.48 0.88 -9.09
CA PRO A 88 5.56 1.77 -9.47
C PRO A 88 5.82 1.74 -10.97
N ILE A 89 6.09 2.90 -11.55
CA ILE A 89 6.55 3.06 -12.93
C ILE A 89 7.86 3.84 -12.90
N MET A 90 8.93 3.28 -13.48
CA MET A 90 10.22 3.98 -13.54
C MET A 90 10.37 4.78 -14.83
N THR A 91 10.89 6.01 -14.74
CA THR A 91 11.30 6.79 -15.93
C THR A 91 12.63 6.32 -16.53
N ARG A 92 13.34 5.39 -15.89
CA ARG A 92 14.39 4.57 -16.52
C ARG A 92 14.74 3.41 -15.60
N ILE A 93 15.08 2.26 -16.19
CA ILE A 93 15.49 1.04 -15.47
C ILE A 93 16.99 0.71 -15.66
N GLU A 94 17.63 1.40 -16.61
CA GLU A 94 19.03 1.23 -17.00
C GLU A 94 19.72 2.60 -17.11
N ASP A 95 21.04 2.58 -17.31
CA ASP A 95 21.83 3.78 -17.58
C ASP A 95 21.64 4.27 -19.03
N LYS A 96 20.45 4.77 -19.33
CA LYS A 96 20.03 5.24 -20.66
C LYS A 96 19.25 6.55 -20.54
N LEU A 97 19.32 7.34 -21.60
CA LEU A 97 18.42 8.47 -21.83
C LEU A 97 17.40 8.08 -22.93
N TYR A 98 16.24 8.73 -22.92
CA TYR A 98 15.21 8.57 -23.96
C TYR A 98 15.70 9.01 -25.34
N GLU A 99 16.53 10.04 -25.38
CA GLU A 99 17.25 10.50 -26.55
C GLU A 99 18.68 10.84 -26.12
N ASN A 100 19.64 10.83 -27.04
CA ASN A 100 21.03 11.25 -26.76
C ASN A 100 21.14 12.78 -26.62
N ASP A 101 20.21 13.38 -25.88
CA ASP A 101 20.05 14.79 -25.59
C ASP A 101 19.39 14.95 -24.22
N ARG A 102 20.11 15.58 -23.29
CA ARG A 102 19.67 15.80 -21.90
C ARG A 102 18.35 16.58 -21.80
N ASN A 103 18.16 17.60 -22.63
CA ASN A 103 16.96 18.44 -22.56
C ASN A 103 15.73 17.70 -23.07
N LYS A 104 15.89 16.83 -24.07
CA LYS A 104 14.79 16.00 -24.55
C LYS A 104 14.43 14.89 -23.56
N ASP A 105 15.42 14.26 -22.95
CA ASP A 105 15.20 13.29 -21.87
C ASP A 105 14.41 13.90 -20.70
N LEU A 106 14.81 15.09 -20.25
CA LEU A 106 14.13 15.83 -19.18
C LEU A 106 12.65 16.09 -19.50
N ARG A 107 12.30 16.28 -20.79
CA ARG A 107 10.92 16.48 -21.25
C ARG A 107 10.10 15.19 -21.28
N GLN A 108 10.72 14.02 -21.39
CA GLN A 108 10.02 12.73 -21.42
C GLN A 108 9.55 12.28 -20.04
N ARG A 109 10.32 12.60 -18.98
CA ARG A 109 10.01 12.16 -17.60
C ARG A 109 8.59 12.56 -17.15
N PRO A 110 8.14 13.83 -17.32
CA PRO A 110 6.77 14.22 -16.97
C PRO A 110 5.71 13.64 -17.92
N ILE A 111 6.06 13.38 -19.19
CA ILE A 111 5.14 12.75 -20.16
C ILE A 111 4.76 11.36 -19.69
N ILE A 112 5.72 10.57 -19.21
CA ILE A 112 5.46 9.23 -18.66
C ILE A 112 4.50 9.31 -17.49
N ALA A 113 4.76 10.22 -16.55
CA ALA A 113 3.91 10.36 -15.37
C ALA A 113 2.49 10.80 -15.71
N ASN A 114 2.36 11.74 -16.64
CA ASN A 114 1.06 12.24 -17.08
C ASN A 114 0.28 11.19 -17.89
N ASN A 115 0.95 10.40 -18.73
CA ASN A 115 0.33 9.35 -19.55
C ASN A 115 -0.12 8.17 -18.69
N ALA A 116 0.67 7.80 -17.69
CA ALA A 116 0.31 6.79 -16.70
C ALA A 116 -0.82 7.24 -15.76
N ARG A 117 -1.22 8.53 -15.83
CA ARG A 117 -2.16 9.14 -14.88
C ARG A 117 -1.73 8.92 -13.43
N ALA A 118 -0.42 9.04 -13.18
CA ALA A 118 0.17 8.73 -11.89
C ALA A 118 -0.49 9.52 -10.76
N ASP A 119 -0.63 8.89 -9.59
CA ASP A 119 -1.12 9.53 -8.38
C ASP A 119 -0.01 10.33 -7.69
N LEU A 120 1.25 9.88 -7.79
CA LEU A 120 2.42 10.60 -7.28
C LEU A 120 3.60 10.52 -8.24
N PHE A 121 4.48 11.51 -8.17
CA PHE A 121 5.77 11.53 -8.86
C PHE A 121 6.91 11.77 -7.87
N ILE A 122 7.89 10.87 -7.86
CA ILE A 122 9.02 10.88 -6.93
C ILE A 122 10.32 10.92 -7.74
N SER A 123 10.96 12.09 -7.82
CA SER A 123 12.25 12.24 -8.48
C SER A 123 13.39 12.11 -7.46
N ILE A 124 14.40 11.31 -7.77
CA ILE A 124 15.52 10.97 -6.87
C ILE A 124 16.80 11.55 -7.46
N HIS A 125 17.49 12.35 -6.64
CA HIS A 125 18.71 13.08 -6.95
C HIS A 125 19.72 13.01 -5.80
N ALA A 126 20.98 13.29 -6.08
CA ALA A 126 22.01 13.48 -5.08
C ALA A 126 22.66 14.85 -5.27
N ASN A 127 22.69 15.63 -4.19
CA ASN A 127 23.03 17.04 -4.26
C ASN A 127 24.55 17.24 -4.36
N ASN A 128 24.93 18.47 -4.70
CA ASN A 128 26.30 18.92 -4.65
C ASN A 128 26.37 20.38 -4.23
N PHE A 129 27.42 20.73 -3.49
CA PHE A 129 27.66 22.12 -3.11
C PHE A 129 29.16 22.46 -3.23
N PRO A 130 29.53 23.72 -3.54
CA PRO A 130 30.94 24.11 -3.65
C PRO A 130 31.80 23.83 -2.40
N SER A 131 31.18 23.78 -1.22
CA SER A 131 31.84 23.34 0.01
C SER A 131 31.39 21.94 0.41
N SER A 132 32.25 21.21 1.13
CA SER A 132 31.98 19.86 1.65
C SER A 132 31.15 19.84 2.94
N LYS A 133 30.78 21.00 3.49
CA LYS A 133 30.06 21.10 4.77
C LYS A 133 28.59 20.70 4.70
N PRO A 134 27.79 21.09 3.67
CA PRO A 134 26.38 20.76 3.63
C PRO A 134 26.15 19.25 3.51
N ALA A 135 25.28 18.71 4.36
CA ALA A 135 25.00 17.27 4.48
C ALA A 135 23.49 17.02 4.64
N GLY A 136 23.07 15.76 4.50
CA GLY A 136 21.71 15.30 4.79
C GLY A 136 20.71 15.54 3.65
N SER A 137 19.61 14.79 3.68
CA SER A 137 18.59 14.80 2.63
C SER A 137 17.70 16.06 2.67
N GLN A 138 17.33 16.56 1.49
CA GLN A 138 16.46 17.72 1.30
C GLN A 138 15.37 17.43 0.27
N ILE A 139 14.13 17.74 0.59
CA ILE A 139 13.03 17.58 -0.37
C ILE A 139 12.59 18.94 -0.94
N PHE A 140 12.43 18.95 -2.25
CA PHE A 140 11.78 20.00 -3.01
C PHE A 140 10.40 19.55 -3.47
N TYR A 141 9.40 20.40 -3.35
CA TYR A 141 8.04 20.10 -3.80
C TYR A 141 7.56 21.06 -4.89
N LYS A 142 6.62 20.58 -5.70
CA LYS A 142 6.00 21.33 -6.80
C LYS A 142 5.36 22.62 -6.30
N MET A 143 5.69 23.73 -6.98
CA MET A 143 5.13 25.04 -6.64
C MET A 143 3.59 25.05 -6.76
N LYS A 144 2.93 25.76 -5.84
CA LYS A 144 1.47 25.93 -5.79
C LYS A 144 0.70 24.61 -5.71
N SER A 145 1.27 23.59 -5.06
CA SER A 145 0.62 22.31 -4.82
C SER A 145 0.70 21.93 -3.34
N GLU A 146 -0.38 22.18 -2.58
CA GLU A 146 -0.48 21.81 -1.16
C GLU A 146 -0.27 20.31 -0.97
N LYS A 147 -0.86 19.49 -1.85
CA LYS A 147 -0.65 18.03 -1.87
C LYS A 147 0.82 17.62 -2.03
N SER A 148 1.60 18.36 -2.83
CA SER A 148 3.03 18.07 -2.98
C SER A 148 3.83 18.49 -1.74
N GLU A 149 3.42 19.57 -1.08
CA GLU A 149 4.00 20.02 0.18
C GLU A 149 3.74 19.04 1.31
N GLU A 150 2.50 18.54 1.45
CA GLU A 150 2.13 17.47 2.38
C GLU A 150 2.93 16.18 2.11
N LEU A 151 2.98 15.73 0.86
CA LEU A 151 3.77 14.56 0.46
C LEU A 151 5.24 14.72 0.85
N ALA A 152 5.81 15.90 0.60
CA ALA A 152 7.19 16.20 0.96
C ALA A 152 7.39 16.16 2.48
N ALA A 153 6.44 16.66 3.27
CA ALA A 153 6.52 16.63 4.72
C ALA A 153 6.59 15.21 5.27
N PHE A 154 5.69 14.33 4.83
CA PHE A 154 5.68 12.94 5.27
C PHE A 154 6.96 12.19 4.89
N ILE A 155 7.49 12.40 3.68
CA ILE A 155 8.74 11.76 3.26
C ILE A 155 9.95 12.33 4.02
N GLN A 156 10.00 13.65 4.23
CA GLN A 156 11.11 14.27 4.96
C GLN A 156 11.13 13.79 6.43
N GLU A 157 9.98 13.61 7.07
CA GLU A 157 9.87 13.08 8.42
C GLU A 157 10.51 11.68 8.56
N GLU A 158 10.34 10.81 7.57
CA GLU A 158 11.00 9.50 7.56
C GLU A 158 12.50 9.60 7.25
N LEU A 159 12.88 10.42 6.27
CA LEU A 159 14.28 10.54 5.87
C LEU A 159 15.19 11.16 6.96
N ILE A 160 14.68 12.07 7.77
CA ILE A 160 15.49 12.64 8.87
C ILE A 160 15.78 11.61 9.97
N LYS A 161 14.99 10.53 10.10
CA LYS A 161 15.24 9.47 11.10
C LYS A 161 16.48 8.64 10.77
N LEU A 162 16.89 8.60 9.50
CA LEU A 162 18.09 7.88 9.06
C LEU A 162 19.38 8.59 9.49
N ARG A 163 19.31 9.90 9.77
CA ARG A 163 20.45 10.69 10.22
C ARG A 163 20.01 11.74 11.24
N GLU A 164 20.35 11.50 12.50
CA GLU A 164 20.07 12.41 13.61
C GLU A 164 20.60 13.84 13.39
N GLU A 165 21.62 14.04 12.55
CA GLU A 165 22.22 15.33 12.24
C GLU A 165 21.43 16.13 11.17
N ASN A 166 20.49 15.50 10.48
CA ASN A 166 19.75 16.13 9.39
C ASN A 166 18.80 17.21 9.94
N ARG A 167 19.08 18.47 9.62
CA ARG A 167 18.28 19.64 10.03
C ARG A 167 17.62 20.34 8.83
N ARG A 168 17.56 19.69 7.67
CA ARG A 168 17.05 20.31 6.45
C ARG A 168 15.54 20.42 6.49
N VAL A 169 15.08 21.55 5.95
CA VAL A 169 13.67 21.86 5.79
C VAL A 169 13.27 21.75 4.33
N LEU A 170 11.97 21.51 4.13
CA LEU A 170 11.33 21.47 2.82
C LEU A 170 11.56 22.78 2.07
N LYS A 171 11.65 22.69 0.74
CA LYS A 171 11.72 23.86 -0.12
C LYS A 171 10.76 23.75 -1.29
N LYS A 172 10.27 24.89 -1.74
CA LYS A 172 9.62 24.99 -3.05
C LYS A 172 10.70 24.83 -4.12
N GLY A 173 10.45 23.97 -5.11
CA GLY A 173 11.39 23.72 -6.19
C GLY A 173 10.83 24.17 -7.55
N ASP A 174 11.52 25.11 -8.21
CA ASP A 174 11.22 25.51 -9.59
C ASP A 174 11.96 24.57 -10.58
N TYR A 175 11.63 23.29 -10.50
CA TYR A 175 12.23 22.26 -11.36
C TYR A 175 11.28 21.93 -12.51
N TYR A 176 11.82 21.84 -13.72
CA TYR A 176 11.03 21.53 -14.92
C TYR A 176 10.17 20.28 -14.75
N VAL A 177 10.73 19.19 -14.20
CA VAL A 177 9.99 17.93 -14.00
C VAL A 177 8.80 18.09 -13.06
N LEU A 178 8.95 18.85 -11.97
CA LEU A 178 7.85 19.12 -11.03
C LEU A 178 6.79 20.05 -11.63
N ASN A 179 7.22 21.04 -12.41
CA ASN A 179 6.32 21.99 -13.06
C ASN A 179 5.47 21.34 -14.17
N ALA A 180 6.01 20.34 -14.86
CA ALA A 180 5.37 19.71 -16.03
C ALA A 180 4.48 18.50 -15.69
N ILE A 181 4.58 17.91 -14.50
CA ILE A 181 3.66 16.86 -14.03
C ILE A 181 2.31 17.42 -13.61
N LYS A 182 1.24 16.64 -13.78
CA LYS A 182 -0.12 16.98 -13.36
C LYS A 182 -0.43 16.54 -11.94
N CYS A 183 0.14 15.43 -11.49
CA CYS A 183 -0.02 14.90 -10.15
C CYS A 183 0.80 15.70 -9.10
N PRO A 184 0.58 15.44 -7.80
CA PRO A 184 1.52 15.82 -6.75
C PRO A 184 2.89 15.18 -6.99
N GLY A 185 3.96 15.91 -6.70
CA GLY A 185 5.29 15.36 -6.85
C GLY A 185 6.39 16.11 -6.11
N VAL A 186 7.44 15.36 -5.84
CA VAL A 186 8.61 15.80 -5.08
C VAL A 186 9.91 15.43 -5.80
N LEU A 187 10.93 16.24 -5.60
CA LEU A 187 12.31 15.97 -5.96
C LEU A 187 13.11 15.83 -4.66
N ILE A 188 13.71 14.67 -4.46
CA ILE A 188 14.41 14.29 -3.25
C ILE A 188 15.90 14.33 -3.53
N GLU A 189 16.59 15.26 -2.90
CA GLU A 189 18.04 15.25 -2.80
C GLU A 189 18.42 14.37 -1.61
N VAL A 190 18.86 13.13 -1.86
CA VAL A 190 19.02 12.11 -0.81
C VAL A 190 20.23 12.34 0.12
N GLY A 191 21.12 13.25 -0.26
CA GLY A 191 22.33 13.64 0.45
C GLY A 191 23.23 14.49 -0.45
N PHE A 192 24.45 14.82 0.00
CA PHE A 192 25.40 15.67 -0.71
C PHE A 192 26.66 14.90 -1.12
N LEU A 193 26.90 14.71 -2.41
CA LEU A 193 28.08 13.99 -2.89
C LEU A 193 29.39 14.74 -2.57
N SER A 194 29.33 16.08 -2.41
CA SER A 194 30.45 16.89 -1.93
C SER A 194 30.82 16.64 -0.46
N ASN A 195 29.88 16.16 0.36
CA ASN A 195 30.13 15.85 1.76
C ASN A 195 30.72 14.44 1.91
N PRO A 196 31.87 14.27 2.59
CA PRO A 196 32.50 12.96 2.73
C PRO A 196 31.66 11.91 3.46
N GLU A 197 30.90 12.29 4.48
CA GLU A 197 30.07 11.36 5.25
C GLU A 197 28.85 10.92 4.43
N ASP A 198 28.15 11.87 3.81
CA ASP A 198 27.07 11.57 2.86
C ASP A 198 27.57 10.67 1.75
N ARG A 199 28.73 10.95 1.14
CA ARG A 199 29.26 10.15 0.04
C ARG A 199 29.53 8.70 0.43
N VAL A 200 30.04 8.44 1.63
CA VAL A 200 30.22 7.07 2.15
C VAL A 200 28.86 6.38 2.27
N LEU A 201 27.87 7.05 2.86
CA LEU A 201 26.53 6.49 3.02
C LEU A 201 25.81 6.29 1.67
N LEU A 202 25.88 7.26 0.77
CA LEU A 202 25.22 7.22 -0.54
C LEU A 202 25.79 6.13 -1.47
N THR A 203 27.00 5.63 -1.19
CA THR A 203 27.61 4.52 -1.94
C THR A 203 27.44 3.17 -1.24
N ASP A 204 26.85 3.13 -0.04
CA ASP A 204 26.51 1.91 0.68
C ASP A 204 25.13 1.37 0.24
N PRO A 205 25.06 0.17 -0.37
CA PRO A 205 23.79 -0.44 -0.76
C PRO A 205 22.77 -0.59 0.38
N ALA A 206 23.23 -0.83 1.62
CA ALA A 206 22.34 -0.98 2.76
C ALA A 206 21.66 0.36 3.11
N TYR A 207 22.41 1.46 3.07
CA TYR A 207 21.86 2.79 3.29
C TYR A 207 20.96 3.22 2.12
N GLN A 208 21.30 2.89 0.88
CA GLN A 208 20.43 3.12 -0.29
C GLN A 208 19.07 2.42 -0.14
N GLN A 209 19.07 1.18 0.37
CA GLN A 209 17.82 0.46 0.68
C GLN A 209 17.05 1.13 1.82
N GLN A 210 17.71 1.60 2.87
CA GLN A 210 17.06 2.34 3.97
C GLN A 210 16.39 3.63 3.48
N ILE A 211 17.04 4.38 2.58
CA ILE A 211 16.44 5.55 1.92
C ILE A 211 15.15 5.16 1.19
N ALA A 212 15.19 4.09 0.38
CA ALA A 212 14.02 3.61 -0.34
C ALA A 212 12.87 3.22 0.58
N VAL A 213 13.16 2.51 1.69
CA VAL A 213 12.17 2.16 2.71
C VAL A 213 11.56 3.41 3.34
N ALA A 214 12.37 4.39 3.74
CA ALA A 214 11.90 5.65 4.32
C ALA A 214 11.02 6.44 3.35
N ILE A 215 11.35 6.48 2.06
CA ILE A 215 10.51 7.11 1.03
C ILE A 215 9.17 6.39 0.91
N LYS A 216 9.18 5.05 0.85
CA LYS A 216 7.96 4.23 0.79
C LYS A 216 7.09 4.45 2.04
N ASP A 217 7.67 4.49 3.23
CA ASP A 217 6.93 4.74 4.48
C ASP A 217 6.32 6.15 4.48
N GLY A 218 7.05 7.17 4.01
CA GLY A 218 6.51 8.52 3.85
C GLY A 218 5.36 8.61 2.84
N ILE A 219 5.43 7.88 1.72
CA ILE A 219 4.34 7.78 0.74
C ILE A 219 3.10 7.12 1.37
N ILE A 220 3.30 6.05 2.14
CA ILE A 220 2.22 5.36 2.85
C ILE A 220 1.56 6.32 3.86
N ASN A 221 2.34 7.07 4.63
CA ASN A 221 1.82 8.03 5.60
C ASN A 221 1.04 9.17 4.92
N TYR A 222 1.56 9.71 3.81
CA TYR A 222 0.85 10.70 3.00
C TYR A 222 -0.48 10.16 2.48
N PHE A 223 -0.47 8.92 1.97
CA PHE A 223 -1.68 8.26 1.51
C PHE A 223 -2.67 8.10 2.65
N GLN A 224 -2.24 7.60 3.82
CA GLN A 224 -3.10 7.41 4.99
C GLN A 224 -3.82 8.71 5.42
N GLU A 225 -3.12 9.84 5.43
CA GLU A 225 -3.72 11.13 5.83
C GLU A 225 -4.69 11.68 4.77
N ASN A 226 -4.44 11.39 3.49
CA ASN A 226 -5.24 11.90 2.38
C ASN A 226 -6.30 10.91 1.85
N PHE A 227 -6.30 9.68 2.35
CA PHE A 227 -7.25 8.64 1.97
C PHE A 227 -8.62 8.92 2.56
N GLY A 228 -9.53 9.47 1.74
CA GLY A 228 -10.88 9.85 2.20
C GLY A 228 -11.29 11.24 1.76
N LYS A 229 -10.33 12.13 1.47
CA LYS A 229 -10.63 13.42 0.84
C LYS A 229 -11.19 13.16 -0.57
N PRO A 230 -12.28 13.81 -0.99
CA PRO A 230 -12.76 13.73 -2.37
C PRO A 230 -11.60 14.04 -3.33
N LYS A 231 -11.47 13.26 -4.40
CA LYS A 231 -10.69 13.71 -5.55
C LYS A 231 -11.41 14.99 -6.00
N GLU A 232 -10.71 16.12 -6.07
CA GLU A 232 -11.27 17.30 -6.72
C GLU A 232 -11.52 16.90 -8.17
N GLU A 233 -12.74 16.46 -8.45
CA GLU A 233 -13.23 16.29 -9.81
C GLU A 233 -13.32 17.68 -10.41
N LYS A 234 -12.72 17.80 -11.58
CA LYS A 234 -12.76 19.01 -12.39
C LYS A 234 -14.22 19.40 -12.60
N GLU A 235 -14.49 20.69 -12.40
CA GLU A 235 -15.75 21.33 -12.75
C GLU A 235 -16.19 20.94 -14.17
N GLU A 236 -17.28 20.19 -14.27
CA GLU A 236 -18.29 20.44 -15.31
C GLU A 236 -19.56 20.93 -14.61
N ILE A 237 -20.03 22.08 -15.07
CA ILE A 237 -21.11 22.86 -14.50
C ILE A 237 -22.43 22.11 -14.69
N SER A 238 -23.05 21.64 -13.61
CA SER A 238 -24.50 21.48 -13.55
C SER A 238 -25.04 21.69 -12.13
N GLN A 239 -26.11 22.48 -12.09
CA GLN A 239 -26.90 23.09 -11.01
C GLN A 239 -27.19 22.30 -9.71
N PRO A 240 -27.63 22.99 -8.63
CA PRO A 240 -27.47 22.51 -7.26
C PRO A 240 -28.57 21.51 -6.89
N VAL A 241 -28.15 20.36 -6.37
CA VAL A 241 -29.02 19.50 -5.57
C VAL A 241 -28.64 19.72 -4.11
N ASN A 242 -29.57 20.27 -3.34
CA ASN A 242 -29.49 20.33 -1.89
C ASN A 242 -29.37 18.91 -1.32
N SER A 243 -28.22 18.58 -0.74
CA SER A 243 -28.15 17.60 0.34
C SER A 243 -27.03 17.97 1.31
N THR A 244 -27.42 18.58 2.42
CA THR A 244 -26.66 18.55 3.67
C THR A 244 -26.61 17.11 4.17
N LEU A 245 -25.43 16.46 4.13
CA LEU A 245 -25.02 15.46 5.10
C LEU A 245 -23.53 15.09 4.96
N ALA A 246 -22.87 15.17 6.11
CA ALA A 246 -21.70 14.40 6.56
C ALA A 246 -20.31 14.68 5.95
N SER A 247 -19.50 15.36 6.77
CA SER A 247 -18.04 15.24 6.79
C SER A 247 -17.61 13.76 6.81
N THR A 248 -16.64 13.42 5.96
CA THR A 248 -16.11 12.09 5.67
C THR A 248 -15.55 11.36 6.90
N ASP A 249 -16.22 10.29 7.30
CA ASP A 249 -15.95 9.46 8.48
C ASP A 249 -15.19 8.15 8.17
N ALA A 250 -14.23 8.21 7.24
CA ALA A 250 -13.51 7.02 6.78
C ALA A 250 -12.55 6.44 7.83
N ASN A 251 -12.33 5.13 7.77
CA ASN A 251 -11.32 4.35 8.52
C ASN A 251 -11.45 4.43 10.05
N ARG A 252 -12.60 3.98 10.57
CA ARG A 252 -12.94 4.09 12.00
C ARG A 252 -13.26 2.72 12.58
N LEU A 253 -12.80 2.51 13.81
CA LEU A 253 -13.15 1.33 14.60
C LEU A 253 -14.33 1.68 15.49
N TYR A 254 -15.29 0.79 15.59
CA TYR A 254 -16.41 0.92 16.52
C TYR A 254 -16.27 -0.14 17.60
N TYR A 255 -16.18 0.30 18.85
CA TYR A 255 -16.09 -0.57 20.02
C TYR A 255 -17.36 -0.49 20.85
N LEU A 256 -17.62 -1.55 21.60
CA LEU A 256 -18.73 -1.60 22.55
C LEU A 256 -18.34 -0.88 23.84
N TYR A 257 -19.29 -0.18 24.44
CA TYR A 257 -19.24 0.22 25.85
C TYR A 257 -20.58 -0.11 26.52
N TYR A 258 -20.57 -0.20 27.85
CA TYR A 258 -21.78 -0.50 28.62
C TYR A 258 -21.97 0.53 29.73
N ASN A 259 -23.10 1.22 29.69
CA ASN A 259 -23.57 2.03 30.80
C ASN A 259 -24.60 1.22 31.60
N GLY A 260 -24.14 0.50 32.63
CA GLY A 260 -24.95 -0.52 33.28
C GLY A 260 -25.15 -1.75 32.38
N GLN A 261 -26.41 -2.06 32.03
CA GLN A 261 -26.77 -3.15 31.12
C GLN A 261 -27.01 -2.70 29.68
N THR A 262 -27.10 -1.39 29.42
CA THR A 262 -27.37 -0.87 28.07
C THR A 262 -26.07 -0.80 27.25
N PRO A 263 -25.99 -1.49 26.11
CA PRO A 263 -24.86 -1.39 25.19
C PRO A 263 -24.88 -0.07 24.42
N GLY A 264 -23.71 0.37 23.98
CA GLY A 264 -23.53 1.52 23.09
C GLY A 264 -22.26 1.37 22.25
N LEU A 265 -22.16 2.16 21.17
CA LEU A 265 -20.97 2.21 20.32
C LEU A 265 -20.15 3.47 20.56
N ILE A 266 -18.85 3.30 20.69
CA ILE A 266 -17.89 4.40 20.68
C ILE A 266 -16.95 4.26 19.49
N LYS A 267 -16.72 5.39 18.83
CA LYS A 267 -15.85 5.49 17.66
C LYS A 267 -14.41 5.71 18.10
N ASN A 268 -13.50 5.00 17.48
CA ASN A 268 -12.06 5.15 17.67
C ASN A 268 -11.32 5.24 16.32
N LYS A 269 -10.13 5.83 16.31
CA LYS A 269 -9.30 5.90 15.10
C LYS A 269 -8.72 4.52 14.81
N MET A 270 -8.83 4.07 13.56
CA MET A 270 -8.13 2.86 13.14
C MET A 270 -6.64 3.14 13.03
N SER A 271 -5.81 2.29 13.63
CA SER A 271 -4.37 2.34 13.42
C SER A 271 -4.03 1.54 12.16
N PHE A 272 -3.15 2.03 11.31
CA PHE A 272 -2.73 1.27 10.14
C PHE A 272 -1.73 0.18 10.58
N PRO A 273 -1.86 -1.07 10.11
CA PRO A 273 -1.09 -2.18 10.64
C PRO A 273 0.26 -2.30 9.94
N VAL A 274 1.13 -1.29 10.04
CA VAL A 274 2.42 -1.25 9.34
C VAL A 274 3.22 -2.54 9.55
N ALA A 275 3.17 -3.12 10.75
CA ALA A 275 3.89 -4.36 11.09
C ALA A 275 3.33 -5.65 10.47
N ASN A 276 2.03 -5.71 10.11
CA ASN A 276 1.43 -6.92 9.54
C ASN A 276 1.57 -7.02 8.02
N PHE A 277 1.78 -5.90 7.32
CA PHE A 277 1.98 -5.85 5.86
C PHE A 277 3.18 -6.70 5.38
N PHE A 278 4.12 -6.99 6.27
CA PHE A 278 5.33 -7.76 5.94
C PHE A 278 5.18 -9.28 6.13
N LYS A 279 4.00 -9.76 6.56
CA LYS A 279 3.73 -11.20 6.68
C LYS A 279 3.27 -11.75 5.34
N ASN A 280 3.86 -12.87 4.90
CA ASN A 280 3.53 -13.54 3.62
C ASN A 280 2.02 -13.81 3.44
N GLU A 281 1.27 -13.97 4.53
CA GLU A 281 -0.18 -14.18 4.55
C GLU A 281 -0.98 -13.02 3.92
N TYR A 282 -0.44 -11.80 3.87
CA TYR A 282 -1.10 -10.63 3.28
C TYR A 282 -0.69 -10.36 1.83
N SER A 283 0.28 -11.11 1.28
CA SER A 283 0.84 -10.86 -0.06
C SER A 283 -0.13 -11.10 -1.22
N LEU A 284 -1.23 -11.81 -0.96
CA LEU A 284 -2.28 -12.12 -1.94
C LEU A 284 -3.54 -11.28 -1.75
N LEU A 285 -3.58 -10.44 -0.72
CA LEU A 285 -4.73 -9.60 -0.39
C LEU A 285 -4.63 -8.25 -1.08
N ASN A 286 -5.76 -7.74 -1.55
CA ASN A 286 -5.85 -6.36 -2.03
C ASN A 286 -5.86 -5.36 -0.87
N PHE A 287 -5.73 -4.08 -1.17
CA PHE A 287 -5.62 -3.04 -0.14
C PHE A 287 -6.84 -2.99 0.80
N GLN A 288 -8.06 -3.08 0.26
CA GLN A 288 -9.29 -3.08 1.05
C GLN A 288 -9.37 -4.31 1.95
N GLU A 289 -8.92 -5.47 1.47
CA GLU A 289 -8.84 -6.70 2.25
C GLU A 289 -7.85 -6.58 3.41
N ILE A 290 -6.66 -6.00 3.17
CA ILE A 290 -5.68 -5.76 4.24
C ILE A 290 -6.24 -4.79 5.27
N MET A 291 -6.92 -3.72 4.82
CA MET A 291 -7.56 -2.75 5.71
C MET A 291 -8.67 -3.37 6.54
N ALA A 292 -9.53 -4.18 5.91
CA ALA A 292 -10.62 -4.85 6.58
C ALA A 292 -10.12 -5.89 7.59
N LEU A 293 -9.16 -6.72 7.20
CA LEU A 293 -8.53 -7.70 8.09
C LEU A 293 -7.86 -7.03 9.30
N SER A 294 -7.13 -5.94 9.06
CA SER A 294 -6.53 -5.12 10.13
C SER A 294 -7.56 -4.53 11.09
N ALA A 295 -8.67 -4.04 10.54
CA ALA A 295 -9.73 -3.46 11.34
C ALA A 295 -10.32 -4.51 12.29
N LEU A 296 -10.62 -5.71 11.77
CA LEU A 296 -11.12 -6.83 12.56
C LEU A 296 -10.11 -7.28 13.63
N GLU A 297 -8.82 -7.39 13.29
CA GLU A 297 -7.77 -7.73 14.26
C GLU A 297 -7.64 -6.70 15.39
N GLN A 298 -7.83 -5.41 15.09
CA GLN A 298 -7.86 -4.36 16.11
C GLN A 298 -9.12 -4.41 16.94
N LEU A 299 -10.28 -4.69 16.33
CA LEU A 299 -11.53 -4.87 17.07
C LEU A 299 -11.39 -5.97 18.13
N MET A 300 -10.63 -7.04 17.86
CA MET A 300 -10.33 -8.11 18.84
C MET A 300 -9.48 -7.63 20.04
N LYS A 301 -8.85 -6.46 19.97
CA LYS A 301 -7.95 -5.89 21.00
C LYS A 301 -8.43 -4.49 21.42
N PRO A 302 -9.54 -4.40 22.19
CA PRO A 302 -10.14 -3.13 22.52
C PRO A 302 -9.27 -2.29 23.47
N PRO A 303 -9.33 -0.95 23.38
CA PRO A 303 -8.75 -0.06 24.38
C PRO A 303 -9.31 -0.33 25.79
N VAL A 304 -8.55 0.07 26.80
CA VAL A 304 -8.95 -0.07 28.21
C VAL A 304 -10.31 0.60 28.45
N GLY A 305 -11.22 -0.14 29.10
CA GLY A 305 -12.57 0.32 29.42
C GLY A 305 -13.61 0.08 28.32
N LEU A 306 -13.20 -0.38 27.13
CA LEU A 306 -14.08 -0.75 26.03
C LEU A 306 -14.14 -2.27 25.86
N TYR A 307 -15.13 -2.73 25.11
CA TYR A 307 -15.40 -4.13 24.87
C TYR A 307 -15.28 -4.43 23.38
N SER A 308 -14.73 -5.60 23.09
CA SER A 308 -14.57 -6.06 21.72
C SER A 308 -15.89 -6.57 21.15
N PRO A 309 -16.26 -6.18 19.92
CA PRO A 309 -17.34 -6.85 19.19
C PRO A 309 -16.93 -8.23 18.65
N LEU A 310 -15.62 -8.54 18.65
CA LEU A 310 -15.02 -9.82 18.27
C LEU A 310 -14.25 -10.41 19.47
N PRO A 311 -14.95 -11.06 20.42
CA PRO A 311 -14.36 -11.49 21.67
C PRO A 311 -13.14 -12.38 21.50
N SER A 312 -12.33 -12.50 22.56
CA SER A 312 -11.15 -13.35 22.56
C SER A 312 -11.52 -14.78 22.18
N GLY A 313 -10.81 -15.34 21.19
CA GLY A 313 -11.09 -16.65 20.61
C GLY A 313 -11.95 -16.63 19.34
N SER A 314 -12.47 -15.48 18.92
CA SER A 314 -13.04 -15.31 17.58
C SER A 314 -11.99 -15.55 16.49
N THR A 315 -12.41 -16.06 15.35
CA THR A 315 -11.56 -16.25 14.16
C THR A 315 -12.17 -15.56 12.95
N ILE A 316 -11.29 -15.08 12.07
CA ILE A 316 -11.65 -14.58 10.75
C ILE A 316 -11.32 -15.70 9.78
N ASN A 317 -12.34 -16.48 9.39
CA ASN A 317 -12.13 -17.68 8.57
C ASN A 317 -11.85 -17.30 7.11
N PHE A 318 -12.50 -16.23 6.66
CA PHE A 318 -12.40 -15.76 5.29
C PHE A 318 -12.74 -14.26 5.24
N LEU A 319 -12.05 -13.55 4.36
CA LEU A 319 -12.35 -12.17 4.03
C LEU A 319 -12.02 -11.94 2.56
N LYS A 320 -12.95 -11.31 1.84
CA LYS A 320 -12.74 -10.93 0.44
C LYS A 320 -13.47 -9.65 0.12
N VAL A 321 -12.86 -8.81 -0.73
CA VAL A 321 -13.48 -7.58 -1.22
C VAL A 321 -13.51 -7.60 -2.75
N GLU A 322 -14.71 -7.65 -3.32
CA GLU A 322 -14.94 -7.62 -4.77
C GLU A 322 -16.11 -6.68 -5.09
N ASN A 323 -16.01 -5.88 -6.16
CA ASN A 323 -17.06 -4.98 -6.60
C ASN A 323 -17.60 -4.05 -5.49
N ARG A 324 -16.69 -3.53 -4.65
CA ARG A 324 -17.02 -2.67 -3.49
C ARG A 324 -17.86 -3.38 -2.42
N GLN A 325 -17.99 -4.70 -2.47
CA GLN A 325 -18.62 -5.50 -1.43
C GLN A 325 -17.58 -6.30 -0.66
N ALA A 326 -17.61 -6.20 0.66
CA ALA A 326 -16.87 -7.09 1.55
C ALA A 326 -17.73 -8.31 1.89
N THR A 327 -17.14 -9.50 1.83
CA THR A 327 -17.71 -10.73 2.37
C THR A 327 -16.76 -11.25 3.44
N ILE A 328 -17.27 -11.41 4.66
CA ILE A 328 -16.48 -11.79 5.84
C ILE A 328 -17.14 -12.99 6.49
N ASP A 329 -16.37 -14.06 6.73
CA ASP A 329 -16.79 -15.20 7.54
C ASP A 329 -16.07 -15.20 8.89
N LEU A 330 -16.86 -15.22 9.96
CA LEU A 330 -16.40 -15.13 11.33
C LEU A 330 -16.86 -16.35 12.13
N SER A 331 -15.99 -16.84 13.01
CA SER A 331 -16.40 -17.75 14.08
C SER A 331 -16.25 -17.07 15.44
N PHE A 332 -17.11 -17.45 16.37
CA PHE A 332 -17.11 -16.98 17.74
C PHE A 332 -16.88 -18.16 18.69
N PRO A 333 -16.34 -17.92 19.89
CA PRO A 333 -16.19 -19.00 20.89
C PRO A 333 -17.53 -19.67 21.18
N ALA A 334 -17.51 -21.00 21.34
CA ALA A 334 -18.71 -21.77 21.66
C ALA A 334 -19.35 -21.27 22.97
N ALA A 335 -20.68 -21.13 22.98
CA ALA A 335 -21.46 -20.62 24.11
C ALA A 335 -21.08 -19.20 24.57
N TYR A 336 -20.50 -18.37 23.69
CA TYR A 336 -20.23 -16.97 24.00
C TYR A 336 -21.53 -16.18 24.20
N ASN A 337 -21.67 -15.56 25.37
CA ASN A 337 -22.78 -14.68 25.68
C ASN A 337 -22.32 -13.23 25.65
N PHE A 338 -22.89 -12.44 24.73
CA PHE A 338 -22.67 -11.01 24.71
C PHE A 338 -23.20 -10.38 26.00
N LYS A 339 -22.40 -9.51 26.61
CA LYS A 339 -22.87 -8.66 27.70
C LYS A 339 -24.04 -7.82 27.19
N GLY A 340 -25.15 -7.75 27.92
CA GLY A 340 -26.40 -7.16 27.42
C GLY A 340 -27.26 -8.10 26.57
N GLY A 341 -26.92 -9.40 26.47
CA GLY A 341 -27.72 -10.40 25.78
C GLY A 341 -27.85 -10.14 24.28
N ALA A 342 -29.05 -10.35 23.73
CA ALA A 342 -29.33 -10.13 22.31
C ALA A 342 -29.09 -8.68 21.86
N GLU A 343 -29.28 -7.69 22.74
CA GLU A 343 -28.98 -6.30 22.43
C GLU A 343 -27.47 -6.08 22.29
N GLY A 344 -26.67 -6.65 23.20
CA GLY A 344 -25.20 -6.60 23.09
C GLY A 344 -24.67 -7.27 21.83
N GLU A 345 -25.30 -8.37 21.43
CA GLU A 345 -25.01 -9.07 20.17
C GLU A 345 -25.31 -8.20 18.94
N LEU A 346 -26.45 -7.51 18.93
CA LEU A 346 -26.82 -6.58 17.86
C LEU A 346 -25.80 -5.47 17.71
N TYR A 347 -25.40 -4.86 18.82
CA TYR A 347 -24.38 -3.82 18.81
C TYR A 347 -23.01 -4.36 18.40
N ALA A 348 -22.68 -5.62 18.69
CA ALA A 348 -21.44 -6.22 18.23
C ALA A 348 -21.41 -6.35 16.71
N ILE A 349 -22.51 -6.83 16.11
CA ILE A 349 -22.64 -6.88 14.66
C ILE A 349 -22.62 -5.48 14.06
N GLU A 350 -23.35 -4.53 14.64
CA GLU A 350 -23.37 -3.15 14.17
C GLU A 350 -21.98 -2.49 14.24
N ALA A 351 -21.21 -2.77 15.29
CA ALA A 351 -19.83 -2.32 15.43
C ALA A 351 -18.93 -2.86 14.30
N ILE A 352 -19.02 -4.15 14.00
CA ILE A 352 -18.28 -4.77 12.89
C ILE A 352 -18.72 -4.14 11.56
N SER A 353 -20.03 -4.02 11.32
CA SER A 353 -20.56 -3.47 10.08
C SER A 353 -20.13 -2.04 9.85
N ARG A 354 -20.32 -1.16 10.85
CA ARG A 354 -19.88 0.25 10.76
C ARG A 354 -18.38 0.37 10.60
N THR A 355 -17.60 -0.52 11.21
CA THR A 355 -16.14 -0.52 11.05
C THR A 355 -15.75 -0.84 9.61
N ILE A 356 -16.30 -1.92 9.04
CA ILE A 356 -15.97 -2.36 7.69
C ILE A 356 -16.49 -1.40 6.63
N LEU A 357 -17.74 -0.94 6.75
CA LEU A 357 -18.33 0.03 5.84
C LEU A 357 -17.70 1.43 5.97
N SER A 358 -16.95 1.71 7.04
CA SER A 358 -16.14 2.94 7.12
C SER A 358 -14.89 2.89 6.23
N ILE A 359 -14.48 1.72 5.75
CA ILE A 359 -13.29 1.55 4.91
C ILE A 359 -13.64 2.00 3.49
N LYS A 360 -12.95 3.04 3.01
CA LYS A 360 -13.22 3.60 1.70
C LYS A 360 -13.05 2.54 0.60
N GLY A 361 -14.04 2.46 -0.27
CA GLY A 361 -14.09 1.47 -1.36
C GLY A 361 -14.88 0.21 -0.99
N ILE A 362 -15.35 0.09 0.26
CA ILE A 362 -16.35 -0.90 0.67
C ILE A 362 -17.68 -0.17 0.90
N GLU A 363 -18.69 -0.52 0.12
CA GLU A 363 -20.05 0.04 0.18
C GLU A 363 -21.08 -0.97 0.63
N LYS A 364 -20.75 -2.26 0.54
CA LYS A 364 -21.65 -3.35 0.89
C LYS A 364 -20.91 -4.34 1.77
N LEU A 365 -21.62 -4.94 2.71
CA LEU A 365 -21.08 -5.95 3.60
C LEU A 365 -22.00 -7.15 3.70
N GLU A 366 -21.43 -8.34 3.50
CA GLU A 366 -22.04 -9.62 3.85
C GLU A 366 -21.24 -10.26 4.98
N ILE A 367 -21.91 -10.54 6.10
CA ILE A 367 -21.34 -11.28 7.23
C ILE A 367 -21.89 -12.69 7.23
N LEU A 368 -20.99 -13.67 7.26
CA LEU A 368 -21.27 -15.07 7.52
C LEU A 368 -20.78 -15.43 8.92
N ILE A 369 -21.54 -16.29 9.59
CA ILE A 369 -21.14 -16.90 10.86
C ILE A 369 -21.00 -18.40 10.63
N ASP A 370 -19.78 -18.93 10.82
CA ASP A 370 -19.45 -20.33 10.55
C ASP A 370 -19.91 -20.79 9.15
N GLY A 371 -19.70 -19.93 8.15
CA GLY A 371 -20.09 -20.16 6.74
C GLY A 371 -21.59 -20.03 6.46
N LYS A 372 -22.42 -19.64 7.43
CA LYS A 372 -23.86 -19.47 7.26
C LYS A 372 -24.25 -18.00 7.16
N LYS A 373 -25.15 -17.71 6.21
CA LYS A 373 -25.74 -16.38 6.03
C LYS A 373 -26.94 -16.18 6.96
N GLY A 374 -27.20 -14.92 7.30
CA GLY A 374 -28.46 -14.49 7.88
C GLY A 374 -28.68 -14.83 9.35
N GLN A 375 -27.64 -15.29 10.06
CA GLN A 375 -27.70 -15.57 11.49
C GLN A 375 -26.57 -14.84 12.20
N SER A 376 -26.89 -14.26 13.35
CA SER A 376 -25.89 -13.74 14.28
C SER A 376 -25.26 -14.86 15.13
N PRO A 377 -24.15 -14.60 15.84
CA PRO A 377 -23.39 -15.65 16.55
C PRO A 377 -24.17 -16.40 17.64
N GLY A 378 -25.04 -15.71 18.37
CA GLY A 378 -25.96 -16.28 19.36
C GLY A 378 -27.28 -16.76 18.76
N GLY A 379 -27.50 -16.57 17.46
CA GLY A 379 -28.72 -16.98 16.75
C GLY A 379 -29.96 -16.15 17.09
N HIS A 380 -29.80 -15.03 17.79
CA HIS A 380 -30.92 -14.18 18.21
C HIS A 380 -31.36 -13.17 17.14
N ILE A 381 -30.52 -12.89 16.13
CA ILE A 381 -30.74 -11.84 15.14
C ILE A 381 -30.68 -12.46 13.75
N LEU A 382 -31.67 -12.11 12.92
CA LEU A 382 -31.65 -12.36 11.50
C LEU A 382 -30.88 -11.22 10.84
N LEU A 383 -29.76 -11.55 10.22
CA LEU A 383 -28.98 -10.59 9.45
C LEU A 383 -29.53 -10.54 8.03
N ASP A 384 -29.71 -9.33 7.48
CA ASP A 384 -29.92 -9.21 6.04
C ASP A 384 -28.67 -9.75 5.32
N SER A 385 -28.86 -10.40 4.17
CA SER A 385 -27.75 -10.99 3.42
C SER A 385 -26.72 -9.94 2.98
N ILE A 386 -27.14 -8.68 2.85
CA ILE A 386 -26.27 -7.56 2.47
C ILE A 386 -26.68 -6.35 3.32
N ILE A 387 -25.69 -5.78 4.01
CA ILE A 387 -25.80 -4.54 4.77
C ILE A 387 -25.24 -3.43 3.87
N GLU A 388 -26.03 -2.37 3.67
CA GLU A 388 -25.67 -1.18 2.88
C GLU A 388 -25.33 0.02 3.76
#